data_AF-A0A093Y6H2-F1
#
_entry.id   AF-A0A093Y6H2-F1
#
_cell.length_a   1.000
_cell.length_b   1.000
_cell.length_c   1.000
_cell.angle_alpha   90.00
_cell.angle_beta   90.00
_cell.angle_gamma   90.00
#
_symmetry.space_group_name_H-M   'P 1'
#
loop_
_entity.id
_entity.type
_entity.pdbx_description
1 polymer ?
#
loop_
_entity_poly.entity_id
_entity_poly.type
_entity_poly.pdbx_seq_one_letter_code
_entity_poly.pdbx_strand_id
1 'polypeptide(L)'
;LTSTFLFFLTPPSQFVLPSSIFNLLIPFRLPCVLPIAILAHSLPLLIIKMSPPAIIAPSILSADFAQLGPECATTMERGADWLHVDIMDGHFVPNMTFGAPVVTKIRSHVAKPATPGERGTFDCHMMIAEPQKWVSEFKSAGCDLYCFHYEAAISSTAAKDPADYTTTTKTSPKELIRYIMSLG
;
A
#
# COMPACT_ATOMS: atom_id res chain seq x y z
N LEU A 1 -20.89 3.59 -10.08
CA LEU A 1 -20.80 5.03 -9.78
C LEU A 1 -19.38 5.33 -9.35
N THR A 2 -18.57 5.64 -10.34
CA THR A 2 -17.18 6.08 -10.24
C THR A 2 -17.12 7.44 -9.54
N SER A 3 -16.44 7.52 -8.40
CA SER A 3 -15.94 8.81 -7.92
C SER A 3 -14.89 8.60 -6.84
N THR A 4 -13.62 8.74 -7.21
CA THR A 4 -12.67 9.56 -6.42
C THR A 4 -11.70 10.19 -7.42
N PHE A 5 -11.96 11.44 -7.78
CA PHE A 5 -11.02 12.36 -8.42
C PHE A 5 -10.54 13.34 -7.33
N LEU A 6 -9.25 13.74 -7.33
CA LEU A 6 -8.77 15.08 -7.71
C LEU A 6 -7.42 15.51 -7.04
N PHE A 7 -6.37 15.64 -7.88
CA PHE A 7 -5.25 16.61 -8.02
C PHE A 7 -4.54 17.30 -6.81
N PHE A 8 -3.20 17.51 -6.88
CA PHE A 8 -2.54 18.71 -7.46
C PHE A 8 -0.99 18.60 -7.50
N LEU A 9 -0.43 18.97 -8.67
CA LEU A 9 0.85 19.65 -8.99
C LEU A 9 2.21 18.91 -8.92
N THR A 10 2.70 18.57 -10.12
CA THR A 10 4.11 18.60 -10.53
C THR A 10 4.58 20.06 -10.79
N PRO A 11 5.89 20.33 -11.00
CA PRO A 11 6.92 20.68 -10.02
C PRO A 11 7.43 22.13 -10.20
N PRO A 12 8.48 22.56 -9.46
CA PRO A 12 9.56 23.25 -10.18
C PRO A 12 10.94 22.64 -9.90
N SER A 13 11.59 22.27 -11.00
CA SER A 13 13.01 22.47 -11.32
C SER A 13 13.99 22.81 -10.19
N GLN A 14 14.96 21.92 -10.02
CA GLN A 14 16.41 22.16 -9.97
C GLN A 14 16.91 23.46 -9.30
N PHE A 15 17.58 23.31 -8.16
CA PHE A 15 18.67 24.21 -7.77
C PHE A 15 19.81 23.39 -7.14
N VAL A 16 20.77 23.02 -7.98
CA VAL A 16 22.09 22.52 -7.56
C VAL A 16 23.03 23.73 -7.66
N LEU A 17 23.57 24.20 -6.54
CA LEU A 17 24.69 25.14 -6.53
C LEU A 17 25.98 24.36 -6.21
N PRO A 18 26.98 24.34 -7.11
CA PRO A 18 28.29 23.79 -6.80
C PRO A 18 29.11 24.79 -5.98
N SER A 19 29.85 24.25 -5.02
CA SER A 19 30.78 24.93 -4.13
C SER A 19 32.08 25.26 -4.86
N SER A 20 32.20 26.46 -5.43
CA SER A 20 33.48 27.14 -5.65
C SER A 20 33.28 28.47 -6.39
N ILE A 21 33.62 29.59 -5.73
CA ILE A 21 34.47 30.66 -6.28
C ILE A 21 34.92 31.54 -5.11
N PHE A 22 36.23 31.69 -5.07
CA PHE A 22 37.09 32.29 -4.07
C PHE A 22 37.37 33.75 -4.49
N ASN A 23 37.40 34.67 -3.51
CA ASN A 23 38.09 35.97 -3.52
C ASN A 23 37.88 37.00 -4.65
N LEU A 24 37.35 38.18 -4.29
CA LEU A 24 37.94 39.47 -4.72
C LEU A 24 37.52 40.68 -3.84
N LEU A 25 38.47 41.13 -3.00
CA LEU A 25 38.96 42.52 -2.79
C LEU A 25 38.18 43.64 -2.02
N ILE A 26 38.74 43.94 -0.81
CA ILE A 26 39.13 45.23 -0.15
C ILE A 26 38.11 46.18 0.53
N PRO A 27 38.54 47.11 1.44
CA PRO A 27 38.27 46.98 2.89
C PRO A 27 37.61 48.24 3.50
N PHE A 28 36.83 48.09 4.58
CA PHE A 28 36.58 49.22 5.49
C PHE A 28 36.64 48.76 6.94
N ARG A 29 37.57 49.37 7.68
CA ARG A 29 37.71 49.28 9.13
C ARG A 29 36.50 49.95 9.80
N LEU A 30 35.89 49.30 10.79
CA LEU A 30 35.83 49.79 12.18
C LEU A 30 35.31 48.67 13.11
N PRO A 31 35.63 48.72 14.43
CA PRO A 31 35.58 47.59 15.34
C PRO A 31 34.27 47.56 16.13
N CYS A 32 33.59 46.42 16.16
CA CYS A 32 32.73 46.04 17.28
C CYS A 32 32.47 44.53 17.20
N VAL A 33 33.48 43.75 17.57
CA VAL A 33 33.33 42.30 17.77
C VAL A 33 33.00 42.08 19.24
N LEU A 34 31.70 42.10 19.56
CA LEU A 34 31.18 41.23 20.61
C LEU A 34 30.79 39.90 19.93
N PRO A 35 31.18 38.74 20.48
CA PRO A 35 30.92 37.47 19.83
C PRO A 35 29.44 37.12 19.97
N ILE A 36 28.67 37.28 18.89
CA ILE A 36 27.39 36.58 18.72
C ILE A 36 27.72 35.11 18.42
N ALA A 37 28.27 34.41 19.40
CA ALA A 37 28.64 32.99 19.32
C ALA A 37 28.03 32.19 20.48
N ILE A 38 26.98 32.69 21.11
CA ILE A 38 26.28 32.01 22.21
C ILE A 38 24.77 32.20 22.03
N LEU A 39 24.18 31.64 20.96
CA LEU A 39 22.76 31.25 20.96
C LEU A 39 22.36 30.31 19.80
N ALA A 40 23.23 29.37 19.42
CA ALA A 40 22.88 28.32 18.44
C ALA A 40 22.75 26.92 19.06
N HIS A 41 22.65 26.82 20.38
CA HIS A 41 22.63 25.55 21.13
C HIS A 41 21.31 25.30 21.86
N SER A 42 20.16 25.73 21.33
CA SER A 42 18.87 25.43 21.97
C SER A 42 17.64 25.49 21.05
N LEU A 43 17.80 25.40 19.73
CA LEU A 43 16.63 25.16 18.90
C LEU A 43 16.37 23.65 18.93
N PRO A 44 15.26 23.17 19.53
CA PRO A 44 14.89 21.78 19.35
C PRO A 44 14.77 21.57 17.85
N LEU A 45 15.52 20.60 17.32
CA LEU A 45 15.34 20.10 15.96
C LEU A 45 13.84 19.87 15.82
N LEU A 46 13.16 20.77 15.11
CA LEU A 46 11.78 20.58 14.74
C LEU A 46 11.82 19.32 13.89
N ILE A 47 11.48 18.18 14.48
CA ILE A 47 11.28 16.94 13.76
C ILE A 47 10.15 17.29 12.80
N ILE A 48 10.51 17.69 11.58
CA ILE A 48 9.57 17.82 10.48
C ILE A 48 8.98 16.42 10.39
N LYS A 49 7.74 16.28 10.85
CA LYS A 49 7.01 15.03 10.76
C LYS A 49 6.76 14.79 9.29
N MET A 50 7.75 14.17 8.63
CA MET A 50 7.64 13.80 7.23
C MET A 50 6.48 12.82 7.14
N SER A 51 5.52 13.11 6.28
CA SER A 51 4.43 12.18 5.99
C SER A 51 5.02 10.84 5.53
N PRO A 52 4.37 9.70 5.83
CA PRO A 52 4.79 8.43 5.30
C PRO A 52 4.97 8.49 3.77
N PRO A 53 5.97 7.79 3.21
CA PRO A 53 6.15 7.75 1.76
C PRO A 53 4.88 7.23 1.08
N ALA A 54 4.56 7.80 -0.09
CA ALA A 54 3.43 7.35 -0.88
C ALA A 54 3.71 5.95 -1.42
N ILE A 55 2.68 5.10 -1.43
CA ILE A 55 2.72 3.74 -1.95
C ILE A 55 1.89 3.70 -3.22
N ILE A 56 2.47 3.16 -4.30
CA ILE A 56 1.80 2.99 -5.58
C ILE A 56 1.44 1.51 -5.77
N ALA A 57 0.14 1.22 -5.77
CA ALA A 57 -0.41 -0.13 -5.90
C ALA A 57 -1.36 -0.24 -7.13
N PRO A 58 -0.84 -0.51 -8.34
CA PRO A 58 -1.67 -0.65 -9.53
C PRO A 58 -2.61 -1.86 -9.41
N SER A 59 -3.88 -1.69 -9.83
CA SER A 59 -4.84 -2.80 -9.88
C SER A 59 -4.54 -3.71 -11.07
N ILE A 60 -4.40 -5.01 -10.79
CA ILE A 60 -4.12 -6.01 -11.82
C ILE A 60 -5.33 -6.28 -12.73
N LEU A 61 -6.54 -5.82 -12.38
CA LEU A 61 -7.71 -5.94 -13.25
C LEU A 61 -7.62 -5.11 -14.53
N SER A 62 -6.71 -4.14 -14.57
CA SER A 62 -6.48 -3.32 -15.76
C SER A 62 -5.47 -3.95 -16.74
N ALA A 63 -4.85 -5.07 -16.35
CA ALA A 63 -3.89 -5.79 -17.19
C ALA A 63 -4.58 -6.73 -18.20
N ASP A 64 -3.82 -7.21 -19.18
CA ASP A 64 -4.28 -8.29 -20.04
C ASP A 64 -4.38 -9.61 -19.25
N PHE A 65 -5.60 -10.11 -19.07
CA PHE A 65 -5.88 -11.37 -18.38
C PHE A 65 -5.18 -12.58 -19.00
N ALA A 66 -4.91 -12.56 -20.31
CA ALA A 66 -4.19 -13.64 -20.98
C ALA A 66 -2.70 -13.68 -20.60
N GLN A 67 -2.15 -12.58 -20.06
CA GLN A 67 -0.73 -12.40 -19.74
C GLN A 67 -0.51 -11.84 -18.32
N LEU A 68 -1.41 -12.12 -17.37
CA LEU A 68 -1.37 -11.54 -16.02
C LEU A 68 -0.02 -11.67 -15.29
N GLY A 69 0.62 -12.84 -15.35
CA GLY A 69 1.91 -13.07 -14.69
C GLY A 69 3.01 -12.13 -15.19
N PRO A 70 3.33 -12.15 -16.49
CA PRO A 70 4.27 -11.20 -17.11
C PRO A 70 3.90 -9.72 -16.93
N GLU A 71 2.62 -9.36 -17.02
CA GLU A 71 2.16 -7.97 -16.80
C GLU A 71 2.42 -7.51 -15.36
N CYS A 72 2.19 -8.38 -14.37
CA CYS A 72 2.50 -8.10 -12.97
C CYS A 72 4.00 -7.92 -12.75
N ALA A 73 4.84 -8.81 -13.31
CA ALA A 73 6.29 -8.69 -13.22
C ALA A 73 6.80 -7.37 -13.84
N THR A 74 6.32 -7.04 -15.04
CA THR A 74 6.65 -5.81 -15.75
C THR A 74 6.21 -4.57 -14.97
N THR A 75 5.03 -4.60 -14.38
CA THR A 75 4.49 -3.50 -13.55
C THR A 75 5.38 -3.25 -12.33
N MET A 76 5.82 -4.33 -11.68
CA MET A 76 6.76 -4.23 -10.57
C MET A 76 8.09 -3.65 -11.04
N GLU A 77 8.70 -4.15 -12.13
CA GLU A 77 9.94 -3.63 -12.70
C GLU A 77 9.89 -2.14 -13.04
N ARG A 78 8.71 -1.63 -13.41
CA ARG A 78 8.46 -0.20 -13.68
C ARG A 78 8.36 0.68 -12.43
N GLY A 79 8.52 0.11 -11.24
CA GLY A 79 8.60 0.85 -9.98
C GLY A 79 7.32 0.85 -9.16
N ALA A 80 6.38 -0.07 -9.41
CA ALA A 80 5.27 -0.29 -8.48
C ALA A 80 5.79 -0.80 -7.13
N ASP A 81 5.19 -0.31 -6.04
CA ASP A 81 5.48 -0.77 -4.70
C ASP A 81 4.70 -2.06 -4.43
N TRP A 82 3.39 -2.01 -4.59
CA TRP A 82 2.48 -3.14 -4.33
C TRP A 82 1.69 -3.49 -5.59
N LEU A 83 0.99 -4.61 -5.56
CA LEU A 83 -0.05 -4.93 -6.55
C LEU A 83 -1.39 -5.04 -5.87
N HIS A 84 -2.36 -4.30 -6.37
CA HIS A 84 -3.73 -4.32 -5.87
C HIS A 84 -4.52 -5.42 -6.58
N VAL A 85 -5.12 -6.31 -5.80
CA VAL A 85 -5.77 -7.54 -6.23
C VAL A 85 -7.24 -7.48 -5.82
N ASP A 86 -8.09 -7.14 -6.77
CA ASP A 86 -9.54 -7.02 -6.58
C ASP A 86 -10.24 -8.38 -6.79
N ILE A 87 -10.75 -8.95 -5.71
CA ILE A 87 -11.50 -10.21 -5.70
C ILE A 87 -12.99 -9.90 -5.64
N MET A 88 -13.73 -10.30 -6.68
CA MET A 88 -15.17 -10.07 -6.81
C MET A 88 -15.90 -11.40 -7.04
N ASP A 89 -16.98 -11.64 -6.28
CA ASP A 89 -17.73 -12.91 -6.27
C ASP A 89 -19.08 -12.88 -7.01
N GLY A 90 -19.41 -11.77 -7.68
CA GLY A 90 -20.70 -11.59 -8.37
C GLY A 90 -21.90 -11.38 -7.45
N HIS A 91 -21.74 -11.57 -6.13
CA HIS A 91 -22.83 -11.45 -5.14
C HIS A 91 -22.76 -10.11 -4.41
N PHE A 92 -21.58 -9.74 -3.91
CA PHE A 92 -21.39 -8.44 -3.25
C PHE A 92 -21.34 -7.29 -4.25
N VAL A 93 -20.69 -7.53 -5.39
CA VAL A 93 -20.66 -6.62 -6.54
C VAL A 93 -21.13 -7.35 -7.79
N PRO A 94 -21.81 -6.68 -8.74
CA PRO A 94 -22.34 -7.31 -9.96
C PRO A 94 -21.24 -7.53 -11.02
N ASN A 95 -20.09 -8.06 -10.60
CA ASN A 95 -18.97 -8.43 -11.45
C ASN A 95 -18.23 -9.62 -10.83
N MET A 96 -17.54 -10.40 -11.66
CA MET A 96 -16.79 -11.58 -11.22
C MET A 96 -15.38 -11.52 -11.81
N THR A 97 -14.36 -11.61 -10.96
CA THR A 97 -12.96 -11.49 -11.38
C THR A 97 -12.28 -12.86 -11.43
N PHE A 98 -11.58 -13.24 -10.37
CA PHE A 98 -10.90 -14.52 -10.22
C PHE A 98 -10.72 -14.87 -8.74
N GLY A 99 -10.37 -16.13 -8.46
CA GLY A 99 -10.13 -16.62 -7.10
C GLY A 99 -8.66 -16.86 -6.77
N ALA A 100 -8.42 -17.47 -5.62
CA ALA A 100 -7.10 -17.85 -5.10
C ALA A 100 -6.21 -18.67 -6.07
N PRO A 101 -6.75 -19.57 -6.94
CA PRO A 101 -5.91 -20.28 -7.90
C PRO A 101 -5.15 -19.36 -8.86
N VAL A 102 -5.77 -18.26 -9.31
CA VAL A 102 -5.13 -17.29 -10.20
C VAL A 102 -4.07 -16.49 -9.45
N VAL A 103 -4.39 -16.04 -8.23
CA VAL A 103 -3.42 -15.32 -7.37
C VAL A 103 -2.18 -16.17 -7.12
N THR A 104 -2.34 -17.47 -6.88
CA THR A 104 -1.22 -18.40 -6.67
C THR A 104 -0.30 -18.45 -7.89
N LYS A 105 -0.85 -18.41 -9.11
CA LYS A 105 -0.05 -18.37 -10.35
C LYS A 105 0.64 -17.03 -10.55
N ILE A 106 -0.03 -15.92 -10.27
CA ILE A 106 0.58 -14.58 -10.36
C ILE A 106 1.70 -14.42 -9.33
N ARG A 107 1.51 -14.99 -8.13
CA ARG A 107 2.47 -14.87 -7.03
C ARG A 107 3.86 -15.38 -7.39
N SER A 108 3.99 -16.39 -8.26
CA SER A 108 5.31 -16.88 -8.71
C SER A 108 6.05 -15.93 -9.65
N HIS A 109 5.38 -14.92 -10.21
CA HIS A 109 6.01 -13.93 -11.10
C HIS A 109 6.52 -12.69 -10.34
N VAL A 110 6.15 -12.51 -9.08
CA VAL A 110 6.53 -11.33 -8.28
C VAL A 110 7.19 -11.78 -6.99
N ALA A 111 8.39 -11.25 -6.71
CA ALA A 111 9.10 -11.54 -5.46
C ALA A 111 8.23 -11.22 -4.23
N LYS A 112 8.20 -12.14 -3.26
CA LYS A 112 7.53 -11.90 -1.99
C LYS A 112 8.30 -10.84 -1.19
N PRO A 113 7.60 -9.95 -0.48
CA PRO A 113 8.25 -8.97 0.37
C PRO A 113 9.00 -9.67 1.53
N ALA A 114 10.14 -9.13 1.94
CA ALA A 114 10.91 -9.69 3.06
C ALA A 114 10.30 -9.31 4.40
N THR A 115 9.71 -8.10 4.48
CA THR A 115 8.93 -7.65 5.63
C THR A 115 7.52 -7.20 5.22
N PRO A 116 6.51 -7.30 6.12
CA PRO A 116 5.15 -6.88 5.80
C PRO A 116 5.08 -5.40 5.37
N GLY A 117 4.45 -5.13 4.23
CA GLY A 117 4.27 -3.78 3.69
C GLY A 117 5.41 -3.30 2.77
N GLU A 118 6.41 -4.13 2.50
CA GLU A 118 7.46 -3.81 1.51
C GLU A 118 7.02 -4.04 0.07
N ARG A 119 7.93 -3.74 -0.86
CA ARG A 119 7.73 -3.93 -2.29
C ARG A 119 7.41 -5.39 -2.62
N GLY A 120 6.38 -5.60 -3.45
CA GLY A 120 5.89 -6.91 -3.85
C GLY A 120 4.74 -7.45 -2.99
N THR A 121 4.27 -6.66 -2.02
CA THR A 121 3.04 -6.91 -1.25
C THR A 121 1.84 -7.02 -2.20
N PHE A 122 1.05 -8.08 -2.03
CA PHE A 122 -0.26 -8.20 -2.67
C PHE A 122 -1.34 -7.67 -1.73
N ASP A 123 -1.95 -6.56 -2.14
CA ASP A 123 -3.07 -5.92 -1.46
C ASP A 123 -4.38 -6.54 -1.95
N CYS A 124 -4.92 -7.48 -1.17
CA CYS A 124 -6.12 -8.22 -1.50
C CYS A 124 -7.35 -7.43 -1.06
N HIS A 125 -8.03 -6.86 -2.04
CA HIS A 125 -9.29 -6.18 -1.85
C HIS A 125 -10.46 -7.14 -2.09
N MET A 126 -11.08 -7.55 -1.00
CA MET A 126 -12.13 -8.55 -0.93
C MET A 126 -13.51 -7.89 -1.08
N MET A 127 -13.94 -7.72 -2.33
CA MET A 127 -15.30 -7.35 -2.69
C MET A 127 -16.19 -8.59 -2.79
N ILE A 128 -16.29 -9.33 -1.68
CA ILE A 128 -17.02 -10.60 -1.60
C ILE A 128 -17.99 -10.59 -0.43
N ALA A 129 -19.09 -11.33 -0.55
CA ALA A 129 -20.20 -11.29 0.40
C ALA A 129 -19.82 -11.89 1.76
N GLU A 130 -18.97 -12.92 1.77
CA GLU A 130 -18.59 -13.65 2.99
C GLU A 130 -17.07 -13.69 3.17
N PRO A 131 -16.41 -12.56 3.50
CA PRO A 131 -14.95 -12.46 3.47
C PRO A 131 -14.25 -13.46 4.40
N GLN A 132 -14.84 -13.75 5.57
CA GLN A 132 -14.25 -14.62 6.59
C GLN A 132 -13.97 -16.05 6.10
N LYS A 133 -14.77 -16.56 5.16
CA LYS A 133 -14.61 -17.91 4.60
C LYS A 133 -13.34 -18.05 3.75
N TRP A 134 -12.90 -16.95 3.13
CA TRP A 134 -11.89 -16.98 2.07
C TRP A 134 -10.51 -16.51 2.50
N VAL A 135 -10.39 -15.84 3.66
CA VAL A 135 -9.12 -15.26 4.13
C VAL A 135 -7.99 -16.30 4.14
N SER A 136 -8.26 -17.50 4.68
CA SER A 136 -7.26 -18.57 4.79
C SER A 136 -6.74 -19.06 3.44
N GLU A 137 -7.63 -19.13 2.45
CA GLU A 137 -7.29 -19.54 1.09
C GLU A 137 -6.46 -18.48 0.37
N PHE A 138 -6.83 -17.20 0.47
CA PHE A 138 -6.05 -16.11 -0.11
C PHE A 138 -4.69 -15.92 0.58
N LYS A 139 -4.60 -16.22 1.88
CA LYS A 139 -3.30 -16.28 2.59
C LYS A 139 -2.41 -17.37 2.03
N SER A 140 -2.98 -18.54 1.79
CA SER A 140 -2.25 -19.66 1.19
C SER A 140 -1.81 -19.34 -0.25
N ALA A 141 -2.61 -18.59 -1.00
CA ALA A 141 -2.28 -18.11 -2.34
C ALA A 141 -1.14 -17.06 -2.36
N GLY A 142 -0.85 -16.43 -1.22
CA GLY A 142 0.24 -15.46 -1.06
C GLY A 142 -0.19 -13.99 -1.09
N CYS A 143 -1.43 -13.69 -0.68
CA CYS A 143 -1.85 -12.34 -0.34
C CYS A 143 -1.27 -11.90 1.00
N ASP A 144 -0.83 -10.64 1.07
CA ASP A 144 -0.09 -10.10 2.20
C ASP A 144 -0.95 -9.14 3.04
N LEU A 145 -1.76 -8.31 2.36
CA LEU A 145 -2.68 -7.36 2.98
C LEU A 145 -4.12 -7.70 2.60
N TYR A 146 -5.06 -7.46 3.52
CA TYR A 146 -6.47 -7.79 3.35
C TYR A 146 -7.33 -6.57 3.64
N CYS A 147 -8.04 -6.10 2.62
CA CYS A 147 -9.05 -5.06 2.72
C CYS A 147 -10.41 -5.71 2.45
N PHE A 148 -11.31 -5.70 3.43
CA PHE A 148 -12.67 -6.22 3.28
C PHE A 148 -13.69 -5.12 3.53
N HIS A 149 -14.88 -5.26 2.94
CA HIS A 149 -15.97 -4.34 3.17
C HIS A 149 -16.63 -4.56 4.53
N TYR A 150 -16.82 -3.47 5.28
CA TYR A 150 -17.49 -3.51 6.58
C TYR A 150 -18.92 -4.05 6.45
N GLU A 151 -19.61 -3.69 5.36
CA GLU A 151 -20.97 -4.10 5.04
C GLU A 151 -21.07 -5.62 4.80
N ALA A 152 -20.09 -6.19 4.12
CA ALA A 152 -19.99 -7.63 3.90
C ALA A 152 -19.77 -8.36 5.24
N ALA A 153 -18.85 -7.86 6.07
CA ALA A 153 -18.55 -8.46 7.36
C ALA A 153 -19.74 -8.49 8.33
N ILE A 154 -20.63 -7.49 8.33
CA ILE A 154 -21.80 -7.51 9.24
C ILE A 154 -22.98 -8.32 8.68
N SER A 155 -23.03 -8.54 7.36
CA SER A 155 -24.11 -9.27 6.71
C SER A 155 -23.83 -10.78 6.60
N SER A 156 -22.56 -11.20 6.64
CA SER A 156 -22.12 -12.60 6.53
C SER A 156 -22.16 -13.41 7.83
N THR A 157 -21.86 -14.72 7.72
CA THR A 157 -21.64 -15.61 8.87
C THR A 157 -20.15 -15.79 9.17
N ALA A 158 -19.84 -16.12 10.43
CA ALA A 158 -18.49 -16.31 10.95
C ALA A 158 -17.85 -17.66 10.54
N ALA A 159 -18.33 -18.25 9.46
CA ALA A 159 -17.75 -19.43 8.86
C ALA A 159 -16.32 -19.14 8.35
N LYS A 160 -15.42 -20.10 8.54
CA LYS A 160 -14.00 -20.00 8.13
C LYS A 160 -13.64 -20.91 6.95
N ASP A 161 -14.59 -21.74 6.54
CA ASP A 161 -14.47 -22.66 5.43
C ASP A 161 -15.58 -22.32 4.42
N PRO A 162 -15.27 -22.18 3.12
CA PRO A 162 -16.27 -22.01 2.07
C PRO A 162 -17.35 -23.08 2.04
N ALA A 163 -17.03 -24.31 2.47
CA ALA A 163 -17.95 -25.44 2.54
C ALA A 163 -18.80 -25.47 3.82
N ASP A 164 -18.57 -24.56 4.78
CA ASP A 164 -19.38 -24.46 5.99
C ASP A 164 -20.65 -23.64 5.75
N TYR A 165 -21.77 -24.36 5.69
CA TYR A 165 -23.13 -23.82 5.60
C TYR A 165 -23.91 -23.96 6.92
N THR A 166 -23.26 -24.43 7.98
CA THR A 166 -23.88 -24.75 9.28
C THR A 166 -23.75 -23.62 10.28
N THR A 167 -22.67 -22.83 10.18
CA THR A 167 -22.45 -21.68 11.06
C THR A 167 -23.46 -20.56 10.79
N THR A 168 -24.25 -20.23 11.80
CA THR A 168 -25.26 -19.17 11.76
C THR A 168 -24.82 -17.89 12.50
N THR A 169 -23.77 -17.98 13.33
CA THR A 169 -23.20 -16.84 14.04
C THR A 169 -22.76 -15.76 13.05
N LYS A 170 -23.14 -14.52 13.30
CA LYS A 170 -22.75 -13.38 12.45
C LYS A 170 -21.27 -13.04 12.62
N THR A 171 -20.65 -12.61 11.52
CA THR A 171 -19.28 -12.10 11.56
C THR A 171 -19.24 -10.76 12.31
N SER A 172 -18.25 -10.62 13.18
CA SER A 172 -17.90 -9.35 13.80
C SER A 172 -16.66 -8.80 13.09
N PRO A 173 -16.68 -7.55 12.56
CA PRO A 173 -15.52 -6.96 11.90
C PRO A 173 -14.26 -6.99 12.77
N LYS A 174 -14.42 -6.84 14.09
CA LYS A 174 -13.31 -6.92 15.05
C LYS A 174 -12.72 -8.33 15.14
N GLU A 175 -13.57 -9.36 15.19
CA GLU A 175 -13.10 -10.74 15.23
C GLU A 175 -12.51 -11.17 13.88
N LEU A 176 -13.05 -10.67 12.77
CA LEU A 176 -12.49 -10.91 11.44
C LEU A 176 -11.08 -10.32 11.33
N ILE A 177 -10.86 -9.09 11.79
CA ILE A 177 -9.52 -8.48 11.83
C ILE A 177 -8.56 -9.33 12.68
N ARG A 178 -8.99 -9.76 13.87
CA ARG A 178 -8.16 -10.64 14.72
C ARG A 178 -7.87 -11.98 14.06
N TYR A 179 -8.85 -12.54 13.35
CA TYR A 179 -8.66 -13.77 12.61
C TYR A 179 -7.63 -13.60 11.49
N ILE A 180 -7.74 -12.54 10.68
CA ILE A 180 -6.73 -12.20 9.66
C ILE A 180 -5.34 -12.08 10.30
N MET A 181 -5.21 -11.32 11.38
CA MET A 181 -3.93 -11.14 12.09
C MET A 181 -3.38 -12.46 12.67
N SER A 182 -4.24 -13.39 13.07
CA SER A 182 -3.83 -14.69 13.60
C SER A 182 -3.22 -15.63 12.55
N LEU A 183 -3.43 -15.34 11.26
CA LEU A 183 -2.86 -16.09 10.15
C LEU A 183 -1.42 -15.66 9.80
N GLY A 184 -0.89 -14.65 10.51
CA GLY A 184 0.43 -14.05 10.28
C GLY A 184 0.47 -13.20 9.03
#